data_AF-A0A433XI30-F1
#
_entry.id   AF-A0A433XI30-F1
#
_cell.length_a   1.000
_cell.length_b   1.000
_cell.length_c   1.000
_cell.angle_alpha   90.00
_cell.angle_beta   90.00
_cell.angle_gamma   90.00
#
_symmetry.space_group_name_H-M   'P 1'
#
loop_
_entity.id
_entity.type
_entity.pdbx_description
1 polymer ?
#
loop_
_entity_poly.entity_id
_entity_poly.type
_entity_poly.pdbx_seq_one_letter_code
_entity_poly.pdbx_strand_id
1 'polypeptide(L)'
;MKYHPDEIRIQERAGVREIAERKKDIYTQIPEVAKKFLEQQPLLFTGVIQGDNCVWASFLQGPPGFIEVLDSETIRVNALPYVQDPSEDTLGAGAPLALIAVDFETRRRMRLNGRIQRRDEGGFLFHIDQVYSNCPKYIQARAWTGTSNRNDKHDYVTGTNLSEPMMQIVTQADTLFIASHHAEYGMDVSHRGGMPGFVQVKDTRTLWIPDYKGNSMFNTLGNLLGHPQAGLLFLNFETGDILQMSGVTEVHWDAKIVDSFPSAERVIEFHIEAVRFISHAVPMKWSFLNYSPVNPKKTV
;
A
#
# COMPACT_ATOMS: atom_id res chain seq x y z
N MET A 1 -15.69 -4.52 15.05
CA MET A 1 -15.09 -5.69 14.38
C MET A 1 -14.06 -6.33 15.32
N LYS A 2 -13.88 -7.65 15.26
CA LYS A 2 -12.83 -8.33 16.05
C LYS A 2 -11.57 -8.46 15.18
N TYR A 3 -10.40 -8.22 15.77
CA TYR A 3 -9.12 -8.58 15.15
C TYR A 3 -9.11 -10.09 14.86
N HIS A 4 -8.47 -10.49 13.78
CA HIS A 4 -8.33 -11.91 13.46
C HIS A 4 -7.23 -12.58 14.31
N PRO A 5 -7.19 -13.92 14.38
CA PRO A 5 -6.28 -14.63 15.28
C PRO A 5 -4.80 -14.27 15.11
N ASP A 6 -4.35 -14.07 13.87
CA ASP A 6 -2.94 -13.76 13.60
C ASP A 6 -2.55 -12.31 13.91
N GLU A 7 -3.46 -11.35 13.76
CA GLU A 7 -3.30 -10.01 14.32
C GLU A 7 -3.12 -10.08 15.84
N ILE A 8 -3.96 -10.85 16.54
CA ILE A 8 -3.90 -11.02 17.99
C ILE A 8 -2.55 -11.63 18.41
N ARG A 9 -2.10 -12.70 17.73
CA ARG A 9 -0.80 -13.33 18.01
C ARG A 9 0.36 -12.35 17.89
N ILE A 10 0.34 -11.48 16.87
CA ILE A 10 1.37 -10.46 16.71
C ILE A 10 1.24 -9.35 17.75
N GLN A 11 0.03 -8.93 18.10
CA GLN A 11 -0.21 -7.95 19.16
C GLN A 11 0.31 -8.44 20.52
N GLU A 12 0.10 -9.72 20.84
CA GLU A 12 0.59 -10.38 22.04
C GLU A 12 2.12 -10.47 22.02
N ARG A 13 2.71 -10.95 20.92
CA ARG A 13 4.17 -11.02 20.76
C ARG A 13 4.84 -9.65 20.86
N ALA A 14 4.19 -8.59 20.36
CA ALA A 14 4.67 -7.22 20.46
C ALA A 14 4.35 -6.56 21.82
N GLY A 15 3.62 -7.22 22.73
CA GLY A 15 3.27 -6.68 24.04
C GLY A 15 2.30 -5.49 24.00
N VAL A 16 1.50 -5.37 22.94
CA VAL A 16 0.58 -4.22 22.73
C VAL A 16 -0.90 -4.62 22.63
N ARG A 17 -1.25 -5.85 23.05
CA ARG A 17 -2.62 -6.37 22.98
C ARG A 17 -3.65 -5.43 23.60
N GLU A 18 -3.42 -4.97 24.82
CA GLU A 18 -4.32 -4.03 25.52
C GLU A 18 -4.45 -2.68 24.80
N ILE A 19 -3.39 -2.23 24.11
CA ILE A 19 -3.44 -0.99 23.31
C ILE A 19 -4.32 -1.22 22.08
N ALA A 20 -4.15 -2.36 21.41
CA ALA A 20 -4.93 -2.70 20.22
C ALA A 20 -6.43 -2.86 20.53
N GLU A 21 -6.79 -3.52 21.63
CA GLU A 21 -8.18 -3.72 22.06
C GLU A 21 -8.95 -2.43 22.31
N ARG A 22 -8.26 -1.38 22.76
CA ARG A 22 -8.87 -0.06 22.98
C ARG A 22 -9.18 0.68 21.69
N LYS A 23 -8.65 0.24 20.54
CA LYS A 23 -8.93 0.87 19.25
C LYS A 23 -10.26 0.39 18.70
N LYS A 24 -11.15 1.35 18.46
CA LYS A 24 -12.49 1.10 17.89
C LYS A 24 -12.70 1.82 16.55
N ASP A 25 -11.61 2.22 15.90
CA ASP A 25 -11.66 3.13 14.75
C ASP A 25 -11.85 2.41 13.40
N ILE A 26 -12.28 1.14 13.39
CA ILE A 26 -12.61 0.39 12.18
C ILE A 26 -14.13 0.36 12.04
N TYR A 27 -14.62 1.08 11.03
CA TYR A 27 -16.03 1.23 10.73
C TYR A 27 -16.41 0.37 9.52
N THR A 28 -17.69 0.03 9.39
CA THR A 28 -18.24 -0.59 8.18
C THR A 28 -18.88 0.43 7.24
N GLN A 29 -18.93 1.70 7.68
CA GLN A 29 -19.61 2.78 6.98
C GLN A 29 -18.67 3.98 6.85
N ILE A 30 -18.60 4.57 5.65
CA ILE A 30 -17.86 5.79 5.35
C ILE A 30 -18.45 6.92 6.19
N PRO A 31 -17.66 7.54 7.08
CA PRO A 31 -18.12 8.73 7.79
C PRO A 31 -18.38 9.86 6.80
N GLU A 32 -19.42 10.67 7.02
CA GLU A 32 -19.78 11.77 6.08
C GLU A 32 -18.60 12.72 5.80
N VAL A 33 -17.78 12.99 6.82
CA VAL A 33 -16.58 13.83 6.73
C VAL A 33 -15.47 13.24 5.83
N ALA A 34 -15.53 11.94 5.54
CA ALA A 34 -14.59 11.23 4.69
C ALA A 34 -14.96 11.30 3.21
N LYS A 35 -16.22 11.57 2.86
CA LYS A 35 -16.69 11.64 1.47
C LYS A 35 -15.87 12.62 0.64
N LYS A 36 -15.81 13.88 1.08
CA LYS A 36 -15.03 14.93 0.40
C LYS A 36 -13.55 14.58 0.28
N PHE A 37 -12.98 13.89 1.29
CA PHE A 37 -11.59 13.46 1.21
C PHE A 37 -11.41 12.45 0.07
N LEU A 38 -12.23 11.40 0.01
CA LEU A 38 -12.13 10.37 -1.02
C LEU A 38 -12.32 10.95 -2.42
N GLU A 39 -13.36 11.77 -2.63
CA GLU A 39 -13.68 12.34 -3.95
C GLU A 39 -12.64 13.33 -4.46
N GLN A 40 -11.80 13.88 -3.58
CA GLN A 40 -10.72 14.79 -3.97
C GLN A 40 -9.43 14.10 -4.39
N GLN A 41 -9.28 12.80 -4.11
CA GLN A 41 -8.01 12.13 -4.39
C GLN A 41 -7.85 11.88 -5.88
N PRO A 42 -6.65 12.12 -6.46
CA PRO A 42 -6.34 11.77 -7.84
C PRO A 42 -5.63 10.42 -7.98
N LEU A 43 -5.20 9.84 -6.85
CA LEU A 43 -4.58 8.52 -6.75
C LEU A 43 -5.30 7.64 -5.72
N LEU A 44 -5.41 6.36 -6.05
CA LEU A 44 -5.91 5.32 -5.18
C LEU A 44 -5.01 4.11 -5.30
N PHE A 45 -4.38 3.69 -4.20
CA PHE A 45 -3.54 2.50 -4.22
C PHE A 45 -4.37 1.28 -3.87
N THR A 46 -4.08 0.15 -4.51
CA THR A 46 -4.88 -1.06 -4.42
C THR A 46 -4.03 -2.24 -3.96
N GLY A 47 -4.66 -3.17 -3.24
CA GLY A 47 -4.12 -4.49 -2.97
C GLY A 47 -5.04 -5.52 -3.61
N VAL A 48 -4.49 -6.38 -4.46
CA VAL A 48 -5.23 -7.43 -5.16
C VAL A 48 -4.56 -8.79 -5.00
N ILE A 49 -5.33 -9.84 -5.20
CA ILE A 49 -4.83 -11.21 -5.33
C ILE A 49 -5.12 -11.70 -6.75
N GLN A 50 -4.09 -12.20 -7.42
CA GLN A 50 -4.16 -12.81 -8.75
C GLN A 50 -3.88 -14.30 -8.61
N GLY A 51 -4.84 -15.15 -9.02
CA GLY A 51 -4.78 -16.58 -8.72
C GLY A 51 -4.73 -16.84 -7.21
N ASP A 52 -4.18 -17.99 -6.79
CA ASP A 52 -4.24 -18.39 -5.38
C ASP A 52 -3.10 -17.82 -4.52
N ASN A 53 -1.99 -17.34 -5.12
CA ASN A 53 -0.76 -17.03 -4.38
C ASN A 53 -0.03 -15.74 -4.83
N CYS A 54 -0.56 -14.95 -5.78
CA CYS A 54 0.14 -13.73 -6.22
C CYS A 54 -0.55 -12.49 -5.66
N VAL A 55 0.00 -11.94 -4.59
CA VAL A 55 -0.47 -10.68 -4.02
C VAL A 55 0.27 -9.53 -4.68
N TRP A 56 -0.47 -8.55 -5.19
CA TRP A 56 0.09 -7.35 -5.81
C TRP A 56 -0.43 -6.08 -5.14
N ALA A 57 0.47 -5.11 -4.98
CA ALA A 57 0.08 -3.73 -4.76
C ALA A 57 0.04 -3.02 -6.12
N SER A 58 -1.02 -2.26 -6.37
CA SER A 58 -1.21 -1.51 -7.60
C SER A 58 -1.81 -0.12 -7.31
N PHE A 59 -2.21 0.60 -8.35
CA PHE A 59 -2.78 1.92 -8.26
C PHE A 59 -3.83 2.14 -9.35
N LEU A 60 -4.74 3.05 -9.06
CA LEU A 60 -5.72 3.62 -9.97
C LEU A 60 -5.58 5.13 -9.89
N GLN A 61 -5.91 5.79 -10.99
CA GLN A 61 -5.81 7.23 -11.10
C GLN A 61 -6.94 7.81 -11.93
N GLY A 62 -7.27 9.05 -11.64
CA GLY A 62 -8.27 9.81 -12.38
C GLY A 62 -8.33 11.26 -11.87
N PRO A 63 -9.08 12.13 -12.55
CA PRO A 63 -9.34 13.47 -12.02
C PRO A 63 -10.13 13.38 -10.70
N PRO A 64 -10.06 14.38 -9.81
CA PRO A 64 -10.96 14.48 -8.67
C PRO A 64 -12.42 14.23 -9.08
N GLY A 65 -13.12 13.37 -8.32
CA GLY A 65 -14.42 12.80 -8.66
C GLY A 65 -14.37 11.42 -9.31
N PHE A 66 -13.18 10.89 -9.66
CA PHE A 66 -13.10 9.52 -10.17
C PHE A 66 -13.42 8.47 -9.10
N ILE A 67 -13.21 8.79 -7.82
CA ILE A 67 -13.79 8.06 -6.70
C ILE A 67 -15.05 8.82 -6.30
N GLU A 68 -16.21 8.17 -6.39
CA GLU A 68 -17.51 8.75 -6.04
C GLU A 68 -18.13 7.95 -4.90
N VAL A 69 -18.54 8.63 -3.83
CA VAL A 69 -19.22 7.99 -2.70
C VAL A 69 -20.72 8.01 -2.93
N LEU A 70 -21.28 6.85 -3.30
CA LEU A 70 -22.69 6.69 -3.63
C LEU A 70 -23.56 6.65 -2.37
N ASP A 71 -23.11 5.91 -1.37
CA ASP A 71 -23.75 5.77 -0.07
C ASP A 71 -22.69 5.45 1.01
N SER A 72 -23.14 5.17 2.25
CA SER A 72 -22.24 4.92 3.37
C SER A 72 -21.40 3.63 3.24
N GLU A 73 -21.74 2.71 2.34
CA GLU A 73 -21.08 1.40 2.23
C GLU A 73 -20.55 1.12 0.82
N THR A 74 -20.81 2.02 -0.14
CA THR A 74 -20.53 1.79 -1.56
C THR A 74 -19.85 3.00 -2.20
N ILE A 75 -18.77 2.74 -2.94
CA ILE A 75 -18.15 3.72 -3.83
C ILE A 75 -18.16 3.23 -5.28
N ARG A 76 -18.20 4.18 -6.22
CA ARG A 76 -17.87 3.97 -7.63
C ARG A 76 -16.45 4.46 -7.88
N VAL A 77 -15.62 3.61 -8.47
CA VAL A 77 -14.28 4.01 -8.95
C VAL A 77 -14.32 4.04 -10.47
N ASN A 78 -14.40 5.24 -11.05
CA ASN A 78 -14.44 5.54 -12.48
C ASN A 78 -13.04 5.49 -13.12
N ALA A 79 -12.32 4.39 -12.86
CA ALA A 79 -11.02 4.10 -13.43
C ALA A 79 -10.83 2.58 -13.54
N LEU A 80 -10.02 2.18 -14.51
CA LEU A 80 -9.53 0.82 -14.67
C LEU A 80 -8.00 0.80 -14.62
N PRO A 81 -7.39 -0.34 -14.24
CA PRO A 81 -5.95 -0.52 -14.30
C PRO A 81 -5.39 -0.31 -15.71
N TYR A 82 -4.08 -0.07 -15.80
CA TYR A 82 -3.38 -0.13 -17.08
C TYR A 82 -3.47 -1.53 -17.68
N VAL A 83 -3.41 -1.61 -19.01
CA VAL A 83 -3.17 -2.87 -19.71
C VAL A 83 -1.84 -3.44 -19.21
N GLN A 84 -1.80 -4.72 -18.86
CA GLN A 84 -0.67 -5.43 -18.23
C GLN A 84 -0.39 -5.06 -16.76
N ASP A 85 -1.25 -4.28 -16.11
CA ASP A 85 -1.22 -4.15 -14.65
C ASP A 85 -1.68 -5.46 -14.00
N PRO A 86 -1.07 -5.93 -12.90
CA PRO A 86 -1.47 -7.17 -12.25
C PRO A 86 -2.93 -7.17 -11.74
N SER A 87 -3.55 -5.99 -11.57
CA SER A 87 -4.95 -5.87 -11.17
C SER A 87 -5.95 -5.91 -12.33
N GLU A 88 -5.50 -5.91 -13.59
CA GLU A 88 -6.38 -5.86 -14.77
C GLU A 88 -7.44 -6.97 -14.76
N ASP A 89 -7.04 -8.20 -14.43
CA ASP A 89 -7.92 -9.38 -14.42
C ASP A 89 -8.49 -9.72 -13.04
N THR A 90 -8.21 -8.93 -12.01
CA THR A 90 -8.58 -9.24 -10.62
C THR A 90 -9.84 -8.52 -10.15
N LEU A 91 -10.40 -7.62 -10.96
CA LEU A 91 -11.55 -6.78 -10.61
C LEU A 91 -12.90 -7.40 -10.98
N GLY A 92 -13.05 -8.73 -10.83
CA GLY A 92 -14.31 -9.45 -11.05
C GLY A 92 -15.30 -9.30 -9.89
N ALA A 93 -16.59 -9.52 -10.13
CA ALA A 93 -17.61 -9.47 -9.08
C ALA A 93 -17.31 -10.47 -7.94
N GLY A 94 -17.44 -10.01 -6.70
CA GLY A 94 -17.12 -10.76 -5.47
C GLY A 94 -15.63 -10.79 -5.09
N ALA A 95 -14.74 -10.35 -5.98
CA ALA A 95 -13.30 -10.35 -5.74
C ALA A 95 -12.94 -9.43 -4.55
N PRO A 96 -12.07 -9.89 -3.63
CA PRO A 96 -11.62 -9.05 -2.53
C PRO A 96 -10.64 -7.99 -3.06
N LEU A 97 -10.77 -6.78 -2.53
CA LEU A 97 -9.93 -5.64 -2.92
C LEU A 97 -9.66 -4.79 -1.68
N ALA A 98 -8.40 -4.41 -1.51
CA ALA A 98 -8.02 -3.39 -0.54
C ALA A 98 -7.69 -2.09 -1.26
N LEU A 99 -8.08 -0.98 -0.66
CA LEU A 99 -7.86 0.36 -1.18
C LEU A 99 -7.22 1.23 -0.10
N ILE A 100 -6.27 2.08 -0.50
CA ILE A 100 -5.79 3.17 0.35
C ILE A 100 -5.69 4.46 -0.45
N ALA A 101 -6.47 5.44 0.00
CA ALA A 101 -6.45 6.81 -0.51
C ALA A 101 -5.49 7.63 0.36
N VAL A 102 -4.57 8.39 -0.27
CA VAL A 102 -3.55 9.17 0.44
C VAL A 102 -3.47 10.58 -0.12
N ASP A 103 -3.69 11.56 0.75
CA ASP A 103 -3.33 12.95 0.51
C ASP A 103 -1.95 13.19 1.10
N PHE A 104 -0.94 13.28 0.22
CA PHE A 104 0.44 13.51 0.61
C PHE A 104 0.65 14.89 1.21
N GLU A 105 -0.06 15.92 0.75
CA GLU A 105 0.13 17.30 1.20
C GLU A 105 -0.30 17.46 2.67
N THR A 106 -1.51 16.97 2.99
CA THR A 106 -2.06 17.03 4.35
C THR A 106 -1.70 15.81 5.21
N ARG A 107 -0.99 14.83 4.65
CA ARG A 107 -0.59 13.55 5.27
C ARG A 107 -1.77 12.74 5.79
N ARG A 108 -2.91 12.83 5.11
CA ARG A 108 -4.11 12.06 5.47
C ARG A 108 -4.16 10.80 4.64
N ARG A 109 -4.63 9.71 5.25
CA ARG A 109 -4.88 8.46 4.54
C ARG A 109 -6.15 7.82 5.04
N MET A 110 -6.81 7.10 4.14
CA MET A 110 -7.98 6.29 4.45
C MET A 110 -7.83 4.93 3.80
N ARG A 111 -7.99 3.88 4.61
CA ARG A 111 -8.05 2.51 4.13
C ARG A 111 -9.50 2.10 3.96
N LEU A 112 -9.79 1.41 2.87
CA LEU A 112 -11.08 0.81 2.55
C LEU A 112 -10.83 -0.62 2.07
N ASN A 113 -11.24 -1.61 2.85
CA ASN A 113 -11.14 -3.03 2.47
C ASN A 113 -12.55 -3.56 2.23
N GLY A 114 -12.70 -4.42 1.24
CA GLY A 114 -14.03 -4.87 0.82
C GLY A 114 -13.99 -5.71 -0.44
N ARG A 115 -15.07 -5.62 -1.22
CA ARG A 115 -15.28 -6.47 -2.41
C ARG A 115 -15.84 -5.70 -3.58
N ILE A 116 -15.44 -6.11 -4.78
CA ILE A 116 -16.06 -5.65 -6.02
C ILE A 116 -17.50 -6.15 -6.09
N GLN A 117 -18.48 -5.26 -6.27
CA GLN A 117 -19.86 -5.65 -6.52
C GLN A 117 -20.07 -5.96 -8.01
N ARG A 118 -19.60 -5.07 -8.88
CA ARG A 118 -19.68 -5.22 -10.34
C ARG A 118 -18.61 -4.38 -11.02
N ARG A 119 -18.21 -4.79 -12.22
CA ARG A 119 -17.32 -4.06 -13.12
C ARG A 119 -18.03 -3.79 -14.44
N ASP A 120 -17.76 -2.64 -15.03
CA ASP A 120 -18.16 -2.25 -16.38
C ASP A 120 -16.94 -1.70 -17.15
N GLU A 121 -17.16 -1.18 -18.35
CA GLU A 121 -16.10 -0.65 -19.23
C GLU A 121 -15.39 0.60 -18.67
N GLY A 122 -16.03 1.34 -17.76
CA GLY A 122 -15.51 2.57 -17.17
C GLY A 122 -15.01 2.44 -15.73
N GLY A 123 -15.11 1.25 -15.12
CA GLY A 123 -14.59 0.96 -13.78
C GLY A 123 -15.45 -0.02 -13.00
N PHE A 124 -15.61 0.20 -11.70
CA PHE A 124 -16.32 -0.75 -10.83
C PHE A 124 -17.04 -0.10 -9.64
N LEU A 125 -18.03 -0.83 -9.12
CA LEU A 125 -18.61 -0.60 -7.80
C LEU A 125 -17.90 -1.44 -6.75
N PHE A 126 -17.63 -0.85 -5.61
CA PHE A 126 -16.94 -1.46 -4.49
C PHE A 126 -17.77 -1.32 -3.22
N HIS A 127 -18.07 -2.46 -2.59
CA HIS A 127 -18.68 -2.53 -1.27
C HIS A 127 -17.60 -2.54 -0.21
N ILE A 128 -17.80 -1.79 0.86
CA ILE A 128 -16.85 -1.61 1.94
C ILE A 128 -17.21 -2.53 3.10
N ASP A 129 -16.29 -3.41 3.46
CA ASP A 129 -16.36 -4.23 4.67
C ASP A 129 -15.71 -3.49 5.85
N GLN A 130 -14.66 -2.69 5.57
CA GLN A 130 -13.90 -1.93 6.56
C GLN A 130 -13.47 -0.59 5.99
N VAL A 131 -13.66 0.48 6.75
CA VAL A 131 -13.12 1.81 6.44
C VAL A 131 -12.59 2.47 7.69
N TYR A 132 -11.38 3.02 7.58
CA TYR A 132 -10.74 3.68 8.71
C TYR A 132 -9.59 4.59 8.30
N SER A 133 -9.38 5.63 9.11
CA SER A 133 -8.24 6.52 8.98
C SER A 133 -7.09 6.04 9.86
N ASN A 134 -5.86 6.28 9.43
CA ASN A 134 -4.69 6.03 10.26
C ASN A 134 -3.83 7.28 10.42
N CYS A 135 -3.07 7.28 11.50
CA CYS A 135 -2.17 8.36 11.88
C CYS A 135 -1.25 8.77 10.71
N PRO A 136 -0.93 10.07 10.56
CA PRO A 136 -0.08 10.61 9.48
C PRO A 136 1.39 10.18 9.51
N LYS A 137 1.79 9.34 10.49
CA LYS A 137 3.19 8.95 10.67
C LYS A 137 3.78 8.41 9.37
N TYR A 138 5.01 8.85 9.10
CA TYR A 138 5.85 8.40 8.00
C TYR A 138 5.39 8.82 6.60
N ILE A 139 4.30 9.58 6.44
CA ILE A 139 3.91 10.13 5.13
C ILE A 139 4.75 11.38 4.84
N GLN A 140 5.46 11.39 3.71
CA GLN A 140 6.25 12.56 3.30
C GLN A 140 5.32 13.59 2.63
N ALA A 141 5.46 14.86 3.00
CA ALA A 141 4.60 15.89 2.44
C ALA A 141 5.03 16.26 1.04
N ARG A 142 4.08 16.22 0.11
CA ARG A 142 4.25 16.56 -1.30
C ARG A 142 3.00 17.29 -1.79
N ALA A 143 3.16 18.46 -2.41
CA ALA A 143 2.07 19.19 -3.04
C ALA A 143 1.88 18.69 -4.47
N TRP A 144 0.64 18.41 -4.87
CA TRP A 144 0.31 18.11 -6.26
C TRP A 144 0.33 19.40 -7.07
N THR A 145 1.26 19.52 -8.02
CA THR A 145 1.48 20.75 -8.79
C THR A 145 0.85 20.73 -10.18
N GLY A 146 0.32 19.58 -10.60
CA GLY A 146 -0.37 19.42 -11.86
C GLY A 146 -0.31 17.99 -12.38
N THR A 147 -0.90 17.78 -13.55
CA THR A 147 -0.93 16.48 -14.23
C THR A 147 -0.59 16.72 -15.70
N SER A 148 0.40 15.98 -16.22
CA SER A 148 0.66 15.96 -17.65
C SER A 148 -0.34 15.07 -18.37
N ASN A 149 -0.31 15.08 -19.70
CA ASN A 149 -1.05 14.09 -20.47
C ASN A 149 -0.56 12.69 -20.10
N ARG A 150 -1.51 11.79 -19.86
CA ARG A 150 -1.23 10.36 -19.73
C ARG A 150 -0.58 9.88 -21.03
N ASN A 151 0.52 9.15 -20.92
CA ASN A 151 1.24 8.61 -22.07
C ASN A 151 1.08 7.10 -22.09
N ASP A 152 0.06 6.55 -22.75
CA ASP A 152 -0.16 5.10 -22.75
C ASP A 152 0.96 4.27 -23.43
N LYS A 153 1.97 4.93 -24.02
CA LYS A 153 3.22 4.28 -24.42
C LYS A 153 4.20 4.30 -23.26
N HIS A 154 4.17 3.23 -22.48
CA HIS A 154 5.08 2.98 -21.38
C HIS A 154 6.05 1.86 -21.73
N ASP A 155 7.29 1.97 -21.24
CA ASP A 155 8.18 0.81 -21.22
C ASP A 155 7.70 -0.12 -20.11
N TYR A 156 7.46 -1.37 -20.49
CA TYR A 156 6.98 -2.40 -19.61
C TYR A 156 8.01 -3.51 -19.49
N VAL A 157 8.47 -3.77 -18.27
CA VAL A 157 9.46 -4.83 -18.00
C VAL A 157 8.91 -5.77 -16.95
N THR A 158 9.01 -7.07 -17.21
CA THR A 158 8.69 -8.12 -16.24
C THR A 158 9.92 -8.98 -15.98
N GLY A 159 9.97 -9.58 -14.80
CA GLY A 159 11.07 -10.48 -14.44
C GLY A 159 10.93 -11.04 -13.05
N THR A 160 11.97 -11.70 -12.57
CA THR A 160 12.06 -12.31 -11.23
C THR A 160 13.16 -11.66 -10.37
N ASN A 161 13.88 -10.69 -10.93
CA ASN A 161 15.04 -10.03 -10.34
C ASN A 161 14.98 -8.53 -10.61
N LEU A 162 15.53 -7.75 -9.69
CA LEU A 162 15.74 -6.31 -9.86
C LEU A 162 16.96 -6.06 -10.75
N SER A 163 16.78 -5.23 -11.77
CA SER A 163 17.88 -4.61 -12.50
C SER A 163 18.46 -3.43 -11.70
N GLU A 164 19.64 -2.93 -12.09
CA GLU A 164 20.25 -1.77 -11.43
C GLU A 164 19.33 -0.54 -11.35
N PRO A 165 18.62 -0.13 -12.44
CA PRO A 165 17.65 0.96 -12.36
C PRO A 165 16.52 0.70 -11.36
N MET A 166 16.03 -0.55 -11.26
CA MET A 166 14.97 -0.91 -10.31
C MET A 166 15.48 -0.84 -8.86
N MET A 167 16.72 -1.26 -8.60
CA MET A 167 17.35 -1.11 -7.28
C MET A 167 17.54 0.36 -6.90
N GLN A 168 17.82 1.24 -7.86
CA GLN A 168 17.88 2.69 -7.62
C GLN A 168 16.52 3.26 -7.19
N ILE A 169 15.42 2.83 -7.82
CA ILE A 169 14.06 3.22 -7.40
C ILE A 169 13.81 2.83 -5.94
N VAL A 170 14.11 1.58 -5.56
CA VAL A 170 13.93 1.10 -4.18
C VAL A 170 14.77 1.89 -3.19
N THR A 171 16.05 2.11 -3.49
CA THR A 171 16.99 2.78 -2.57
C THR A 171 16.73 4.28 -2.42
N GLN A 172 16.12 4.93 -3.42
CA GLN A 172 15.73 6.33 -3.35
C GLN A 172 14.32 6.55 -2.78
N ALA A 173 13.50 5.50 -2.71
CA ALA A 173 12.14 5.60 -2.22
C ALA A 173 12.08 6.02 -0.74
N ASP A 174 11.20 6.97 -0.44
CA ASP A 174 10.81 7.39 0.91
C ASP A 174 9.40 6.89 1.30
N THR A 175 8.76 6.18 0.36
CA THR A 175 7.37 5.75 0.35
C THR A 175 7.27 4.37 -0.31
N LEU A 176 6.54 3.46 0.31
CA LEU A 176 6.25 2.10 -0.16
C LEU A 176 4.80 1.77 0.16
N PHE A 177 4.12 1.06 -0.74
CA PHE A 177 2.84 0.41 -0.45
C PHE A 177 3.05 -1.10 -0.37
N ILE A 178 2.48 -1.72 0.67
CA ILE A 178 2.51 -3.17 0.88
C ILE A 178 1.08 -3.70 0.92
N ALA A 179 0.78 -4.63 0.02
CA ALA A 179 -0.45 -5.41 0.00
C ALA A 179 -0.22 -6.77 0.67
N SER A 180 -1.25 -7.25 1.36
CA SER A 180 -1.27 -8.55 2.05
C SER A 180 -2.69 -9.12 2.00
N HIS A 181 -2.83 -10.42 2.22
CA HIS A 181 -4.09 -11.12 2.13
C HIS A 181 -4.26 -12.10 3.29
N HIS A 182 -5.49 -12.31 3.73
CA HIS A 182 -5.88 -13.45 4.55
C HIS A 182 -7.14 -14.10 3.98
N ALA A 183 -7.14 -15.43 3.82
CA ALA A 183 -8.23 -16.16 3.15
C ALA A 183 -9.63 -15.85 3.73
N GLU A 184 -9.75 -15.79 5.06
CA GLU A 184 -11.01 -15.48 5.74
C GLU A 184 -11.28 -13.98 5.98
N TYR A 185 -10.25 -13.13 6.06
CA TYR A 185 -10.38 -11.74 6.50
C TYR A 185 -10.12 -10.71 5.38
N GLY A 186 -9.79 -11.17 4.18
CA GLY A 186 -9.70 -10.36 2.97
C GLY A 186 -8.32 -9.73 2.73
N MET A 187 -8.32 -8.70 1.87
CA MET A 187 -7.12 -7.97 1.47
C MET A 187 -6.85 -6.79 2.42
N ASP A 188 -5.58 -6.40 2.57
CA ASP A 188 -5.15 -5.11 3.15
C ASP A 188 -4.06 -4.49 2.26
N VAL A 189 -4.05 -3.16 2.15
CA VAL A 189 -2.95 -2.41 1.55
C VAL A 189 -2.57 -1.24 2.46
N SER A 190 -1.29 -1.11 2.77
CA SER A 190 -0.79 -0.13 3.72
C SER A 190 0.37 0.68 3.15
N HIS A 191 0.37 1.97 3.43
CA HIS A 191 1.51 2.84 3.24
C HIS A 191 2.57 2.61 4.33
N ARG A 192 3.84 2.52 3.91
CA ARG A 192 5.07 2.52 4.70
C ARG A 192 5.95 3.67 4.22
N GLY A 193 6.68 4.31 5.13
CA GLY A 193 7.57 5.41 4.75
C GLY A 193 8.73 5.56 5.70
N GLY A 194 9.75 6.27 5.25
CA GLY A 194 10.98 6.54 5.99
C GLY A 194 11.85 7.53 5.22
N MET A 195 13.10 7.71 5.66
CA MET A 195 14.07 8.43 4.83
C MET A 195 14.44 7.60 3.60
N PRO A 196 14.82 8.21 2.46
CA PRO A 196 15.40 7.47 1.34
C PRO A 196 16.48 6.48 1.81
N GLY A 197 16.34 5.24 1.37
CA GLY A 197 17.15 4.10 1.80
C GLY A 197 16.60 3.35 3.02
N PHE A 198 15.38 3.64 3.48
CA PHE A 198 14.77 2.88 4.57
C PHE A 198 14.49 1.43 4.19
N VAL A 199 14.17 1.17 2.91
CA VAL A 199 14.17 -0.19 2.35
C VAL A 199 15.58 -0.51 1.87
N GLN A 200 16.17 -1.58 2.40
CA GLN A 200 17.48 -2.05 1.99
C GLN A 200 17.34 -3.14 0.93
N VAL A 201 18.05 -2.98 -0.18
CA VAL A 201 18.24 -4.05 -1.17
C VAL A 201 19.37 -4.95 -0.69
N LYS A 202 19.08 -6.22 -0.38
CA LYS A 202 20.11 -7.20 0.01
C LYS A 202 20.79 -7.83 -1.19
N ASP A 203 20.00 -8.18 -2.18
CA ASP A 203 20.43 -8.69 -3.47
C ASP A 203 19.32 -8.45 -4.50
N THR A 204 19.50 -8.94 -5.74
CA THR A 204 18.54 -8.74 -6.83
C THR A 204 17.16 -9.37 -6.60
N ARG A 205 16.98 -10.21 -5.57
CA ARG A 205 15.74 -10.91 -5.23
C ARG A 205 15.31 -10.75 -3.77
N THR A 206 16.01 -9.96 -2.96
CA THR A 206 15.72 -9.86 -1.53
C THR A 206 15.76 -8.42 -1.04
N LEU A 207 14.69 -7.99 -0.37
CA LEU A 207 14.58 -6.68 0.28
C LEU A 207 14.38 -6.82 1.79
N TRP A 208 14.91 -5.88 2.56
CA TRP A 208 14.60 -5.71 3.97
C TRP A 208 13.84 -4.40 4.19
N ILE A 209 12.65 -4.51 4.80
CA ILE A 209 11.73 -3.40 5.04
C ILE A 209 11.53 -3.28 6.55
N PRO A 210 11.96 -2.17 7.19
CA PRO A 210 11.76 -1.98 8.62
C PRO A 210 10.29 -1.69 8.94
N ASP A 211 9.77 -2.32 10.01
CA ASP A 211 8.48 -2.01 10.61
C ASP A 211 8.70 -1.03 11.78
N TYR A 212 8.30 0.22 11.57
CA TYR A 212 8.35 1.25 12.61
C TYR A 212 7.06 1.28 13.44
N LYS A 213 7.16 1.84 14.64
CA LYS A 213 6.04 1.97 15.59
C LYS A 213 4.78 2.59 14.98
N GLY A 214 3.83 1.72 14.66
CA GLY A 214 2.58 2.06 13.97
C GLY A 214 1.40 2.34 14.89
N ASN A 215 0.25 1.81 14.50
CA ASN A 215 -1.05 1.95 15.17
C ASN A 215 -1.42 0.72 16.01
N SER A 216 -0.54 -0.26 16.17
CA SER A 216 -0.75 -1.50 16.93
C SER A 216 -1.90 -2.40 16.44
N MET A 217 -2.54 -2.12 15.30
CA MET A 217 -3.59 -2.98 14.73
C MET A 217 -2.99 -4.24 14.10
N PHE A 218 -1.83 -4.09 13.46
CA PHE A 218 -1.08 -5.15 12.77
C PHE A 218 -1.83 -5.81 11.59
N ASN A 219 -2.70 -5.10 10.88
CA ASN A 219 -3.44 -5.66 9.72
C ASN A 219 -2.52 -6.34 8.70
N THR A 220 -1.50 -5.62 8.22
CA THR A 220 -0.53 -6.20 7.27
C THR A 220 0.22 -7.39 7.88
N LEU A 221 0.80 -7.22 9.07
CA LEU A 221 1.70 -8.24 9.62
C LEU A 221 0.94 -9.48 10.13
N GLY A 222 -0.29 -9.29 10.61
CA GLY A 222 -1.24 -10.36 10.93
C GLY A 222 -1.53 -11.22 9.72
N ASN A 223 -1.87 -10.60 8.58
CA ASN A 223 -2.02 -11.31 7.31
C ASN A 223 -0.75 -12.09 6.95
N LEU A 224 0.42 -11.46 7.03
CA LEU A 224 1.70 -12.08 6.67
C LEU A 224 2.12 -13.24 7.58
N LEU A 225 1.61 -13.33 8.81
CA LEU A 225 1.88 -14.46 9.71
C LEU A 225 1.19 -15.74 9.23
N GLY A 226 -0.05 -15.64 8.75
CA GLY A 226 -0.82 -16.78 8.24
C GLY A 226 -0.61 -17.04 6.74
N HIS A 227 -0.32 -15.98 5.98
CA HIS A 227 -0.18 -15.99 4.52
C HIS A 227 1.01 -15.10 4.12
N PRO A 228 2.21 -15.68 3.91
CA PRO A 228 3.43 -14.89 3.74
C PRO A 228 3.49 -14.10 2.42
N GLN A 229 2.54 -14.33 1.49
CA GLN A 229 2.46 -13.63 0.21
C GLN A 229 2.19 -12.13 0.41
N ALA A 230 3.00 -11.31 -0.24
CA ALA A 230 2.86 -9.86 -0.22
C ALA A 230 3.12 -9.25 -1.59
N GLY A 231 2.51 -8.08 -1.80
CA GLY A 231 2.74 -7.23 -2.96
C GLY A 231 3.38 -5.93 -2.53
N LEU A 232 4.41 -5.46 -3.25
CA LEU A 232 5.05 -4.17 -3.01
C LEU A 232 4.81 -3.25 -4.20
N LEU A 233 4.63 -1.96 -3.93
CA LEU A 233 4.61 -0.92 -4.96
C LEU A 233 5.44 0.28 -4.52
N PHE A 234 6.35 0.68 -5.40
CA PHE A 234 7.13 1.90 -5.32
C PHE A 234 6.67 2.87 -6.41
N LEU A 235 6.46 4.12 -6.04
CA LEU A 235 6.17 5.23 -6.95
C LEU A 235 7.34 6.20 -6.93
N ASN A 236 7.95 6.43 -8.09
CA ASN A 236 8.87 7.55 -8.27
C ASN A 236 8.06 8.83 -8.51
N PHE A 237 7.99 9.71 -7.51
CA PHE A 237 7.26 10.98 -7.61
C PHE A 237 7.88 12.00 -8.59
N GLU A 238 9.12 11.80 -9.03
CA GLU A 238 9.76 12.71 -9.99
C GLU A 238 9.44 12.33 -11.43
N THR A 239 9.50 11.02 -11.74
CA THR A 239 9.33 10.51 -13.11
C THR A 239 7.93 9.95 -13.39
N GLY A 240 7.19 9.57 -12.35
CA GLY A 240 5.94 8.83 -12.48
C GLY A 240 6.11 7.33 -12.68
N ASP A 241 7.33 6.81 -12.57
CA ASP A 241 7.59 5.38 -12.73
C ASP A 241 6.99 4.56 -11.59
N ILE A 242 6.51 3.37 -11.93
CA ILE A 242 5.95 2.39 -10.99
C ILE A 242 6.78 1.12 -11.04
N LEU A 243 7.19 0.65 -9.86
CA LEU A 243 7.84 -0.64 -9.66
C LEU A 243 7.00 -1.47 -8.70
N GLN A 244 6.44 -2.56 -9.22
CA GLN A 244 5.61 -3.51 -8.48
C GLN A 244 6.36 -4.83 -8.29
N MET A 245 6.15 -5.49 -7.15
CA MET A 245 6.71 -6.81 -6.88
C MET A 245 5.66 -7.69 -6.21
N SER A 246 5.70 -8.98 -6.49
CA SER A 246 5.00 -10.03 -5.75
C SER A 246 6.03 -11.02 -5.22
N GLY A 247 5.79 -11.54 -4.03
CA GLY A 247 6.73 -12.45 -3.38
C GLY A 247 6.25 -12.89 -2.02
N VAL A 248 7.16 -13.50 -1.27
CA VAL A 248 6.89 -14.05 0.07
C VAL A 248 7.72 -13.33 1.13
N THR A 249 7.22 -13.32 2.35
CA THR A 249 7.83 -12.59 3.46
C THR A 249 8.24 -13.49 4.61
N GLU A 250 9.28 -13.07 5.30
CA GLU A 250 9.62 -13.50 6.65
C GLU A 250 9.65 -12.28 7.57
N VAL A 251 9.10 -12.42 8.78
CA VAL A 251 9.12 -11.33 9.77
C VAL A 251 10.17 -11.65 10.83
N HIS A 252 11.25 -10.86 10.82
CA HIS A 252 12.34 -10.94 11.78
C HIS A 252 12.05 -10.10 13.03
N TRP A 253 12.26 -10.73 14.18
CA TRP A 253 12.19 -10.12 15.51
C TRP A 253 13.53 -10.21 16.26
N ASP A 254 14.53 -10.87 15.67
CA ASP A 254 15.86 -11.03 16.27
C ASP A 254 16.59 -9.68 16.28
N ALA A 255 17.08 -9.29 17.46
CA ALA A 255 17.82 -8.06 17.67
C ALA A 255 19.00 -7.89 16.69
N LYS A 256 19.67 -8.98 16.29
CA LYS A 256 20.79 -8.92 15.32
C LYS A 256 20.39 -8.32 13.98
N ILE A 257 19.15 -8.57 13.54
CA ILE A 257 18.61 -8.01 12.28
C ILE A 257 17.96 -6.67 12.58
N VAL A 258 17.12 -6.59 13.61
CA VAL A 258 16.33 -5.39 13.92
C VAL A 258 17.22 -4.20 14.29
N ASP A 259 18.27 -4.41 15.07
CA ASP A 259 19.19 -3.35 15.53
C ASP A 259 20.00 -2.73 14.37
N SER A 260 20.04 -3.39 13.20
CA SER A 260 20.63 -2.81 11.98
C SER A 260 19.75 -1.71 11.35
N PHE A 261 18.51 -1.54 11.82
CA PHE A 261 17.58 -0.51 11.38
C PHE A 261 17.18 0.42 12.53
N PRO A 262 17.58 1.71 12.48
CA PRO A 262 17.22 2.66 13.51
C PRO A 262 15.71 2.73 13.75
N SER A 263 15.30 2.56 15.00
CA SER A 263 13.89 2.61 15.44
C SER A 263 12.94 1.57 14.82
N ALA A 264 13.47 0.55 14.12
CA ALA A 264 12.66 -0.60 13.72
C ALA A 264 12.28 -1.40 14.96
N GLU A 265 11.02 -1.82 15.04
CA GLU A 265 10.58 -2.80 16.04
C GLU A 265 10.77 -4.22 15.50
N ARG A 266 10.70 -4.38 14.17
CA ARG A 266 10.80 -5.63 13.40
C ARG A 266 11.34 -5.34 12.00
N VAL A 267 11.76 -6.38 11.28
CA VAL A 267 12.14 -6.27 9.86
C VAL A 267 11.38 -7.31 9.05
N ILE A 268 10.77 -6.87 7.95
CA ILE A 268 10.17 -7.76 6.95
C ILE A 268 11.25 -8.04 5.91
N GLU A 269 11.67 -9.30 5.81
CA GLU A 269 12.43 -9.78 4.67
C GLU A 269 11.45 -10.19 3.58
N PHE A 270 11.66 -9.68 2.37
CA PHE A 270 10.79 -9.93 1.22
C PHE A 270 11.60 -10.60 0.11
N HIS A 271 11.21 -11.81 -0.26
CA HIS A 271 11.78 -12.58 -1.35
C HIS A 271 10.94 -12.39 -2.61
N ILE A 272 11.56 -11.81 -3.63
CA ILE A 272 10.94 -11.45 -4.90
C ILE A 272 10.72 -12.71 -5.74
N GLU A 273 9.47 -12.91 -6.15
CA GLU A 273 9.08 -13.96 -7.09
C GLU A 273 8.71 -13.38 -8.46
N ALA A 274 8.16 -12.17 -8.49
CA ALA A 274 7.84 -11.46 -9.71
C ALA A 274 8.06 -9.95 -9.54
N VAL A 275 8.47 -9.31 -10.63
CA VAL A 275 8.70 -7.86 -10.76
C VAL A 275 7.97 -7.36 -11.99
N ARG A 276 7.36 -6.18 -11.88
CA ARG A 276 6.82 -5.40 -12.99
C ARG A 276 7.28 -3.96 -12.86
N PHE A 277 7.75 -3.39 -13.95
CA PHE A 277 8.12 -1.98 -14.03
C PHE A 277 7.37 -1.34 -15.19
N ILE A 278 6.83 -0.14 -14.92
CA ILE A 278 6.07 0.66 -15.89
C ILE A 278 6.63 2.08 -15.84
N SER A 279 7.29 2.52 -16.91
CA SER A 279 7.85 3.88 -16.96
C SER A 279 6.76 4.94 -17.13
N HIS A 280 6.87 6.08 -16.45
CA HIS A 280 5.95 7.22 -16.56
C HIS A 280 4.46 6.88 -16.36
N ALA A 281 4.15 5.80 -15.64
CA ALA A 281 2.79 5.29 -15.45
C ALA A 281 1.88 6.29 -14.73
N VAL A 282 2.43 7.15 -13.89
CA VAL A 282 1.68 8.19 -13.19
C VAL A 282 2.02 9.59 -13.75
N PRO A 283 1.09 10.28 -14.43
CA PRO A 283 1.36 11.56 -15.07
C PRO A 283 1.28 12.77 -14.12
N MET A 284 1.04 12.53 -12.83
CA MET A 284 0.99 13.59 -11.83
C MET A 284 2.38 14.10 -11.50
N LYS A 285 2.46 15.40 -11.21
CA LYS A 285 3.68 16.08 -10.81
C LYS A 285 3.54 16.52 -9.36
N TRP A 286 4.61 16.34 -8.60
CA TRP A 286 4.63 16.70 -7.20
C TRP A 286 5.84 17.56 -6.86
N SER A 287 5.63 18.53 -5.99
CA SER A 287 6.69 19.26 -5.32
C SER A 287 6.90 18.69 -3.93
N PHE A 288 8.13 18.27 -3.62
CA PHE A 288 8.47 17.83 -2.27
C PHE A 288 8.42 19.01 -1.29
N LEU A 289 7.75 18.83 -0.15
CA LEU A 289 7.63 19.86 0.87
C LEU A 289 8.53 19.57 2.07
N ASN A 290 8.37 18.41 2.71
CA ASN A 290 9.19 17.98 3.84
C ASN A 290 8.96 16.50 4.20
N TYR A 291 9.98 15.88 4.80
CA TYR A 291 9.86 14.56 5.41
C TYR A 291 8.93 14.60 6.64
N SER A 292 8.32 13.46 6.94
CA SER A 292 7.54 13.29 8.16
C SER A 292 8.44 13.53 9.39
N PRO A 293 7.98 14.30 10.39
CA PRO A 293 8.78 14.65 11.56
C PRO A 293 9.07 13.45 12.48
N VAL A 294 8.38 12.32 12.25
CA VAL A 294 8.55 11.08 13.03
C VAL A 294 9.37 10.03 12.28
N ASN A 295 9.91 10.35 11.10
CA ASN A 295 10.86 9.44 10.44
C ASN A 295 12.04 9.17 11.38
N PRO A 296 12.56 7.92 11.45
CA PRO A 296 13.76 7.65 12.21
C PRO A 296 14.88 8.57 11.74
N LYS A 297 15.56 9.19 12.70
CA LYS A 297 16.71 10.03 12.38
C LYS A 297 17.82 9.12 11.87
N LYS A 298 18.51 9.53 10.80
CA LYS A 298 19.76 8.89 10.42
C LYS A 298 20.69 9.02 11.63
N THR A 299 21.13 7.90 12.19
CA THR A 299 22.28 7.88 13.08
C THR A 299 23.46 8.40 12.27
N VAL A 300 23.96 9.57 12.66
CA VAL A 300 25.18 10.18 12.10
C VAL A 300 26.39 9.39 12.57
#